data_AF-A0AAE0BSU6-F1
#
_entry.id   AF-A0AAE0BSU6-F1
#
_cell.length_a   1.000
_cell.length_b   1.000
_cell.length_c   1.000
_cell.angle_alpha   90.00
_cell.angle_beta   90.00
_cell.angle_gamma   90.00
#
_symmetry.space_group_name_H-M   'P 1'
#
loop_
_entity.id
_entity.type
_entity.pdbx_description
1 polymer ?
#
loop_
_entity_poly.entity_id
_entity_poly.type
_entity_poly.pdbx_seq_one_letter_code
_entity_poly.pdbx_strand_id
1 'polypeptide(L)'
;MSSSILFRKCLRPRCQSRSLLRSAGLTKLFPFPTPTSHKVGHVTRLLACVTTCAKGPPKEHSRPKSSRGMFQQEFIPAKRPAKGTKSVEQVMKEATRSHQVKQPPRSSRTGALNRVPVIPQGEEVIVSALKRAGRIGPTKGMKNEAAKAKNMVAKQLDALTKELTVPLGKWIRGFPDPEHLHPFEKALLALSLGDDRYERTIGRVDTLRKSLLGIGRSVTGQAAKVQTKKDVLALREKGFEDLEVAYRKEMESVDKLKEMSKILRMLPVVEPTVCAPA
;
A
#
# COMPACT_ATOMS: atom_id res chain seq x y z
N MET A 1 -56.48 -26.91 7.07
CA MET A 1 -56.74 -25.49 6.79
C MET A 1 -55.40 -24.77 6.79
N SER A 2 -55.01 -24.14 5.68
CA SER A 2 -53.65 -23.64 5.47
C SER A 2 -53.43 -22.25 6.06
N SER A 3 -52.22 -21.95 6.51
CA SER A 3 -51.81 -20.59 6.89
C SER A 3 -50.37 -20.35 6.43
N SER A 4 -50.25 -19.64 5.31
CA SER A 4 -48.98 -19.36 4.63
C SER A 4 -48.37 -18.05 5.13
N ILE A 5 -47.18 -18.11 5.72
CA ILE A 5 -46.43 -16.91 6.15
C ILE A 5 -45.58 -16.41 4.97
N LEU A 6 -46.01 -15.29 4.38
CA LEU A 6 -45.25 -14.56 3.36
C LEU A 6 -44.31 -13.54 4.03
N PHE A 7 -42.99 -13.69 3.86
CA PHE A 7 -42.03 -12.64 4.20
C PHE A 7 -41.42 -12.00 2.93
N ARG A 8 -41.41 -10.67 2.91
CA ARG A 8 -41.17 -9.85 1.71
C ARG A 8 -39.68 -9.79 1.32
N LYS A 9 -39.40 -9.91 0.03
CA LYS A 9 -38.11 -9.51 -0.58
C LYS A 9 -38.06 -7.98 -0.72
N CYS A 10 -37.10 -7.31 -0.07
CA CYS A 10 -36.79 -5.91 -0.35
C CYS A 10 -35.74 -5.83 -1.47
N LEU A 11 -36.20 -5.54 -2.69
CA LEU A 11 -35.35 -5.20 -3.84
C LEU A 11 -35.00 -3.70 -3.83
N ARG A 12 -33.75 -3.37 -4.17
CA ARG A 12 -33.27 -1.98 -4.27
C ARG A 12 -33.86 -1.29 -5.50
N PRO A 13 -34.26 -0.01 -5.44
CA PRO A 13 -34.69 0.73 -6.63
C PRO A 13 -33.49 1.11 -7.51
N ARG A 14 -33.68 0.99 -8.84
CA ARG A 14 -32.80 1.57 -9.86
C ARG A 14 -32.99 3.09 -9.91
N CYS A 15 -31.91 3.85 -10.11
CA CYS A 15 -32.02 5.19 -10.66
C CYS A 15 -32.57 5.12 -12.09
N GLN A 16 -33.60 5.91 -12.40
CA GLN A 16 -33.97 6.23 -13.78
C GLN A 16 -33.63 7.70 -14.06
N SER A 17 -33.06 7.91 -15.24
CA SER A 17 -32.82 9.20 -15.86
C SER A 17 -34.13 9.92 -16.20
N ARG A 18 -34.17 11.25 -16.04
CA ARG A 18 -35.02 12.08 -16.89
C ARG A 18 -34.34 13.41 -17.24
N SER A 19 -34.32 13.67 -18.53
CA SER A 19 -33.79 14.85 -19.23
C SER A 19 -34.75 16.05 -19.16
N LEU A 20 -34.23 17.27 -19.34
CA LEU A 20 -34.44 18.11 -20.55
C LEU A 20 -34.02 19.58 -20.39
N LEU A 21 -33.54 20.19 -21.50
CA LEU A 21 -33.55 21.63 -21.89
C LEU A 21 -33.00 22.68 -20.88
N ARG A 22 -31.99 23.49 -21.22
CA ARG A 22 -32.04 24.52 -22.29
C ARG A 22 -30.67 24.95 -22.83
N SER A 23 -30.72 25.62 -23.99
CA SER A 23 -29.62 26.18 -24.80
C SER A 23 -29.34 27.67 -24.54
N ALA A 24 -28.34 28.22 -25.25
CA ALA A 24 -27.73 29.56 -25.15
C ALA A 24 -26.74 29.72 -23.97
N GLY A 25 -25.64 30.48 -24.06
CA GLY A 25 -25.09 31.28 -25.17
C GLY A 25 -24.13 32.36 -24.63
N LEU A 26 -23.24 32.88 -25.48
CA LEU A 26 -22.35 34.04 -25.25
C LEU A 26 -21.22 33.96 -24.18
N THR A 27 -20.01 33.77 -24.70
CA THR A 27 -18.83 34.67 -24.59
C THR A 27 -18.53 35.50 -23.30
N LYS A 28 -17.29 35.25 -22.81
CA LYS A 28 -16.26 36.22 -22.36
C LYS A 28 -16.41 36.97 -21.01
N LEU A 29 -15.21 37.19 -20.44
CA LEU A 29 -14.83 38.16 -19.39
C LEU A 29 -15.31 37.89 -17.95
N PHE A 30 -14.39 37.32 -17.14
CA PHE A 30 -14.31 37.57 -15.70
C PHE A 30 -12.84 37.79 -15.29
N PRO A 31 -12.48 38.96 -14.73
CA PRO A 31 -11.16 39.19 -14.14
C PRO A 31 -11.10 38.72 -12.68
N PHE A 32 -9.87 38.50 -12.19
CA PHE A 32 -9.56 38.25 -10.78
C PHE A 32 -9.92 39.44 -9.88
N PRO A 33 -10.42 39.19 -8.65
CA PRO A 33 -10.27 40.10 -7.52
C PRO A 33 -9.29 39.54 -6.48
N THR A 34 -8.29 40.35 -6.10
CA THR A 34 -7.48 40.17 -4.90
C THR A 34 -8.18 40.80 -3.69
N PRO A 35 -8.11 40.20 -2.48
CA PRO A 35 -8.54 40.88 -1.26
C PRO A 35 -7.36 41.57 -0.56
N THR A 36 -7.39 42.89 -0.49
CA THR A 36 -6.55 43.70 0.40
C THR A 36 -7.18 43.86 1.80
N SER A 37 -6.32 44.07 2.79
CA SER A 37 -6.68 44.29 4.21
C SER A 37 -7.50 45.59 4.43
N HIS A 38 -8.44 45.60 5.39
CA HIS A 38 -8.40 46.52 6.55
C HIS A 38 -9.54 46.39 7.59
N LYS A 39 -9.12 46.33 8.87
CA LYS A 39 -9.63 47.03 10.09
C LYS A 39 -11.12 47.00 10.53
N VAL A 40 -11.26 46.53 11.79
CA VAL A 40 -11.98 47.12 12.95
C VAL A 40 -13.52 47.18 12.94
N GLY A 41 -14.12 46.61 14.00
CA GLY A 41 -15.52 46.78 14.37
C GLY A 41 -15.90 46.04 15.65
N HIS A 42 -15.74 46.67 16.81
CA HIS A 42 -16.35 46.23 18.07
C HIS A 42 -17.85 46.59 18.06
N VAL A 43 -18.74 45.75 18.60
CA VAL A 43 -19.91 46.14 19.44
C VAL A 43 -20.61 44.92 20.06
N THR A 44 -20.57 44.91 21.40
CA THR A 44 -21.47 44.42 22.45
C THR A 44 -22.78 43.59 22.21
N ARG A 45 -22.85 42.49 23.00
CA ARG A 45 -23.90 42.09 23.99
C ARG A 45 -25.27 41.47 23.60
N LEU A 46 -25.71 40.58 24.52
CA LEU A 46 -27.07 40.05 24.78
C LEU A 46 -27.62 39.08 23.70
N LEU A 47 -28.44 38.04 24.01
CA LEU A 47 -29.12 37.64 25.26
C LEU A 47 -28.78 36.20 25.70
N ALA A 48 -29.07 35.88 26.97
CA ALA A 48 -29.16 34.51 27.47
C ALA A 48 -30.56 33.91 27.25
N CYS A 49 -30.67 32.58 27.24
CA CYS A 49 -31.91 31.89 27.63
C CYS A 49 -31.59 30.57 28.36
N VAL A 50 -32.52 30.13 29.21
CA VAL A 50 -32.34 29.12 30.26
C VAL A 50 -33.24 27.91 29.97
N THR A 51 -32.80 26.70 30.38
CA THR A 51 -33.55 25.54 30.93
C THR A 51 -32.65 24.30 30.79
N THR A 52 -32.24 23.51 31.78
CA THR A 52 -32.84 22.90 33.00
C THR A 52 -33.91 21.83 32.76
N CYS A 53 -33.47 20.57 32.68
CA CYS A 53 -34.16 19.31 33.07
C CYS A 53 -33.20 18.12 32.81
N ALA A 54 -33.18 17.00 33.53
CA ALA A 54 -33.80 16.61 34.80
C ALA A 54 -32.97 15.45 35.45
N LYS A 55 -33.34 15.02 36.67
CA LYS A 55 -32.65 14.00 37.49
C LYS A 55 -32.96 12.55 37.04
N GLY A 56 -32.03 11.60 37.23
CA GLY A 56 -32.29 10.13 37.24
C GLY A 56 -32.68 9.64 38.66
N PRO A 57 -32.29 8.44 39.15
CA PRO A 57 -31.77 7.20 38.54
C PRO A 57 -32.77 6.03 38.87
N PRO A 58 -32.48 4.84 39.48
CA PRO A 58 -31.32 3.91 39.52
C PRO A 58 -31.67 2.40 39.27
N LYS A 59 -30.68 1.52 39.59
CA LYS A 59 -30.67 0.04 39.83
C LYS A 59 -30.23 -0.85 38.67
N GLU A 60 -29.01 -1.41 38.60
CA GLU A 60 -28.16 -2.15 39.57
C GLU A 60 -28.49 -3.65 39.66
N HIS A 61 -27.64 -4.51 39.05
CA HIS A 61 -27.44 -5.91 39.43
C HIS A 61 -25.96 -6.28 39.28
N SER A 62 -25.47 -7.08 40.25
CA SER A 62 -24.06 -7.47 40.45
C SER A 62 -23.78 -8.86 39.84
N ARG A 63 -22.56 -9.21 39.40
CA ARG A 63 -21.44 -9.85 40.16
C ARG A 63 -20.50 -10.51 39.10
N PRO A 64 -19.33 -11.11 39.46
CA PRO A 64 -18.38 -10.76 40.51
C PRO A 64 -16.95 -10.56 39.95
N LYS A 65 -16.00 -10.26 40.84
CA LYS A 65 -14.57 -10.17 40.53
C LYS A 65 -13.96 -11.57 40.39
N SER A 66 -13.13 -11.81 39.36
CA SER A 66 -12.11 -12.86 39.39
C SER A 66 -10.75 -12.24 39.68
N SER A 67 -9.91 -12.96 40.41
CA SER A 67 -8.75 -12.45 41.14
C SER A 67 -7.41 -12.73 40.47
N ARG A 68 -6.43 -11.88 40.80
CA ARG A 68 -4.99 -12.19 40.95
C ARG A 68 -4.40 -13.24 39.99
N GLY A 69 -3.78 -12.73 38.93
CA GLY A 69 -2.65 -13.38 38.27
C GLY A 69 -1.49 -12.39 38.14
N MET A 70 -0.66 -12.28 39.18
CA MET A 70 0.69 -11.73 38.96
C MET A 70 1.42 -12.74 38.07
N PHE A 71 1.93 -12.31 36.92
CA PHE A 71 3.06 -13.00 36.33
C PHE A 71 4.10 -12.01 35.83
N GLN A 72 5.34 -12.33 36.12
CA GLN A 72 6.44 -11.39 36.04
C GLN A 72 6.97 -11.26 34.62
N GLN A 73 7.71 -10.17 34.44
CA GLN A 73 8.49 -9.84 33.28
C GLN A 73 9.66 -10.81 33.14
N GLU A 74 9.48 -11.92 32.43
CA GLU A 74 10.64 -12.69 31.95
C GLU A 74 11.21 -12.06 30.68
N PHE A 75 12.38 -11.46 30.85
CA PHE A 75 13.33 -11.27 29.76
C PHE A 75 13.52 -12.61 29.03
N ILE A 76 13.50 -12.61 27.70
CA ILE A 76 14.05 -13.72 26.92
C ILE A 76 15.55 -13.42 26.74
N PRO A 77 16.47 -14.04 27.51
CA PRO A 77 17.88 -13.93 27.22
C PRO A 77 18.18 -14.63 25.89
N ALA A 78 18.87 -13.95 24.99
CA ALA A 78 19.34 -14.55 23.76
C ALA A 78 20.29 -15.72 24.09
N LYS A 79 19.85 -16.96 23.81
CA LYS A 79 20.74 -18.13 23.80
C LYS A 79 21.83 -17.89 22.77
N ARG A 80 23.04 -17.60 23.25
CA ARG A 80 24.25 -17.61 22.43
C ARG A 80 24.39 -19.03 21.85
N PRO A 81 24.57 -19.22 20.53
CA PRO A 81 24.86 -20.54 19.99
C PRO A 81 26.21 -21.02 20.54
N ALA A 82 26.21 -22.15 21.22
CA ALA A 82 27.44 -22.78 21.68
C ALA A 82 28.30 -23.17 20.47
N LYS A 83 29.60 -22.90 20.54
CA LYS A 83 30.58 -23.40 19.56
C LYS A 83 30.75 -24.91 19.75
N GLY A 84 29.86 -25.69 19.14
CA GLY A 84 30.05 -27.12 18.99
C GLY A 84 31.08 -27.39 17.90
N THR A 85 32.29 -27.79 18.29
CA THR A 85 33.31 -28.33 17.39
C THR A 85 32.78 -29.64 16.80
N LYS A 86 32.35 -29.62 15.53
CA LYS A 86 31.99 -30.84 14.81
C LYS A 86 33.24 -31.67 14.54
N SER A 87 33.15 -32.98 14.75
CA SER A 87 34.24 -33.91 14.46
C SER A 87 34.51 -33.99 12.96
N VAL A 88 35.79 -34.12 12.61
CA VAL A 88 36.30 -34.11 11.22
C VAL A 88 35.67 -35.23 10.37
N GLU A 89 35.23 -36.30 11.02
CA GLU A 89 34.64 -37.49 10.40
C GLU A 89 33.22 -37.27 9.80
N GLN A 90 32.54 -36.17 10.16
CA GLN A 90 31.28 -35.78 9.52
C GLN A 90 31.46 -34.97 8.22
N VAL A 91 32.68 -34.53 7.88
CA VAL A 91 32.92 -33.66 6.71
C VAL A 91 33.02 -34.45 5.39
N MET A 92 33.39 -35.74 5.42
CA MET A 92 33.63 -36.54 4.21
C MET A 92 32.42 -37.32 3.68
N LYS A 93 31.25 -37.30 4.35
CA LYS A 93 30.04 -38.02 3.90
C LYS A 93 29.01 -37.16 3.15
N GLU A 94 29.28 -35.88 2.95
CA GLU A 94 28.37 -34.94 2.27
C GLU A 94 28.82 -34.55 0.85
N ALA A 95 29.91 -35.15 0.34
CA ALA A 95 30.49 -34.86 -0.98
C ALA A 95 29.86 -35.62 -2.16
N THR A 96 28.93 -36.56 -1.93
CA THR A 96 28.37 -37.45 -2.97
C THR A 96 26.84 -37.45 -3.02
N ARG A 97 26.20 -36.29 -2.81
CA ARG A 97 24.74 -36.15 -3.01
C ARG A 97 24.38 -35.11 -4.07
N SER A 98 24.12 -35.65 -5.27
CA SER A 98 23.42 -35.01 -6.39
C SER A 98 24.01 -33.70 -6.94
N HIS A 99 24.90 -33.85 -7.93
CA HIS A 99 24.73 -33.09 -9.17
C HIS A 99 23.28 -33.30 -9.68
N GLN A 100 22.38 -32.35 -9.43
CA GLN A 100 21.15 -32.29 -10.21
C GLN A 100 21.50 -31.66 -11.56
N VAL A 101 21.59 -32.51 -12.58
CA VAL A 101 21.53 -32.07 -13.98
C VAL A 101 20.28 -31.20 -14.12
N LYS A 102 20.48 -29.91 -14.39
CA LYS A 102 19.40 -28.94 -14.57
C LYS A 102 18.60 -29.43 -15.78
N GLN A 103 17.39 -29.94 -15.55
CA GLN A 103 16.54 -30.51 -16.61
C GLN A 103 16.43 -29.50 -17.77
N PRO A 104 16.48 -29.93 -19.04
CA PRO A 104 16.20 -29.03 -20.16
C PRO A 104 14.83 -28.38 -19.91
N PRO A 105 14.67 -27.08 -20.21
CA PRO A 105 13.48 -26.34 -19.81
C PRO A 105 12.23 -27.02 -20.38
N ARG A 106 11.34 -27.44 -19.48
CA ARG A 106 10.01 -27.96 -19.83
C ARG A 106 9.36 -26.95 -20.77
N SER A 107 8.92 -27.42 -21.94
CA SER A 107 8.37 -26.61 -23.05
C SER A 107 7.77 -25.30 -22.55
N SER A 108 8.50 -24.21 -22.76
CA SER A 108 8.17 -22.90 -22.20
C SER A 108 6.85 -22.42 -22.81
N ARG A 109 5.76 -22.62 -22.08
CA ARG A 109 4.40 -22.28 -22.54
C ARG A 109 4.35 -20.81 -22.88
N THR A 110 3.97 -20.49 -24.11
CA THR A 110 3.83 -19.11 -24.57
C THR A 110 2.59 -18.43 -23.97
N GLY A 111 2.51 -17.12 -24.16
CA GLY A 111 1.49 -16.27 -23.54
C GLY A 111 1.90 -15.78 -22.14
N ALA A 112 3.19 -15.73 -21.84
CA ALA A 112 3.72 -15.16 -20.60
C ALA A 112 3.64 -13.63 -20.61
N LEU A 113 3.97 -13.00 -21.75
CA LEU A 113 3.98 -11.54 -21.93
C LEU A 113 2.60 -10.89 -21.71
N ASN A 114 1.52 -11.58 -22.10
CA ASN A 114 0.15 -11.06 -21.98
C ASN A 114 -0.42 -11.14 -20.56
N ARG A 115 0.25 -11.82 -19.62
CA ARG A 115 -0.20 -11.99 -18.21
C ARG A 115 0.29 -10.87 -17.28
N VAL A 116 1.02 -9.90 -17.81
CA VAL A 116 1.56 -8.74 -17.06
C VAL A 116 0.41 -7.92 -16.45
N PRO A 117 0.52 -7.48 -15.17
CA PRO A 117 -0.55 -6.76 -14.48
C PRO A 117 -0.85 -5.39 -15.11
N VAL A 118 -2.09 -4.93 -14.92
CA VAL A 118 -2.47 -3.53 -15.20
C VAL A 118 -1.86 -2.63 -14.13
N ILE A 119 -1.18 -1.56 -14.56
CA ILE A 119 -0.49 -0.62 -13.66
C ILE A 119 -1.19 0.76 -13.74
N PRO A 120 -1.54 1.38 -12.60
CA PRO A 120 -2.06 2.75 -12.54
C PRO A 120 -0.97 3.78 -12.88
N GLN A 121 -1.35 5.05 -13.03
CA GLN A 121 -0.41 6.16 -13.23
C GLN A 121 0.38 6.46 -11.94
N GLY A 122 1.60 6.97 -12.08
CA GLY A 122 2.46 7.29 -10.94
C GLY A 122 1.77 8.18 -9.88
N GLU A 123 1.12 9.27 -10.31
CA GLU A 123 0.41 10.22 -9.43
C GLU A 123 -0.81 9.57 -8.73
N GLU A 124 -1.53 8.65 -9.39
CA GLU A 124 -2.70 7.97 -8.81
C GLU A 124 -2.31 7.12 -7.60
N VAL A 125 -1.13 6.50 -7.66
CA VAL A 125 -0.58 5.64 -6.60
C VAL A 125 -0.26 6.47 -5.35
N ILE A 126 0.49 7.55 -5.50
CA ILE A 126 0.87 8.39 -4.35
C ILE A 126 -0.36 9.07 -3.72
N VAL A 127 -1.25 9.65 -4.52
CA VAL A 127 -2.48 10.30 -4.03
C VAL A 127 -3.38 9.28 -3.29
N SER A 128 -3.49 8.05 -3.78
CA SER A 128 -4.27 7.01 -3.10
C SER A 128 -3.60 6.48 -1.84
N ALA A 129 -2.26 6.33 -1.83
CA ALA A 129 -1.49 5.91 -0.65
C ALA A 129 -1.57 6.94 0.48
N LEU A 130 -1.36 8.24 0.20
CA LEU A 130 -1.50 9.33 1.17
C LEU A 130 -2.91 9.37 1.78
N LYS A 131 -3.96 9.25 0.95
CA LYS A 131 -5.36 9.19 1.39
C LYS A 131 -5.67 7.97 2.26
N ARG A 132 -5.04 6.81 2.02
CA ARG A 132 -5.21 5.61 2.83
C ARG A 132 -4.47 5.72 4.17
N ALA A 133 -3.20 6.12 4.13
CA ALA A 133 -2.38 6.31 5.32
C ALA A 133 -2.98 7.35 6.29
N GLY A 134 -3.43 8.50 5.77
CA GLY A 134 -4.02 9.58 6.57
C GLY A 134 -5.31 9.19 7.33
N ARG A 135 -6.04 8.16 6.89
CA ARG A 135 -7.27 7.67 7.55
C ARG A 135 -7.00 6.77 8.76
N ILE A 136 -5.77 6.35 9.00
CA ILE A 136 -5.46 5.35 10.02
C ILE A 136 -5.36 6.00 11.39
N GLY A 137 -6.26 5.58 12.29
CA GLY A 137 -6.32 6.03 13.67
C GLY A 137 -5.44 5.20 14.64
N PRO A 138 -5.27 5.70 15.88
CA PRO A 138 -4.63 4.95 16.95
C PRO A 138 -5.38 3.67 17.33
N THR A 139 -4.70 2.71 17.97
CA THR A 139 -5.39 1.56 18.60
C THR A 139 -6.38 2.03 19.66
N LYS A 140 -7.53 1.36 19.76
CA LYS A 140 -8.48 1.56 20.87
C LYS A 140 -7.86 1.06 22.19
N GLY A 141 -8.29 1.62 23.32
CA GLY A 141 -7.90 1.14 24.67
C GLY A 141 -6.63 1.74 25.30
N MET A 142 -5.84 2.54 24.58
CA MET A 142 -4.67 3.21 25.16
C MET A 142 -5.07 4.47 25.96
N LYS A 143 -4.71 4.51 27.25
CA LYS A 143 -4.99 5.63 28.17
C LYS A 143 -4.04 6.82 27.97
N ASN A 144 -2.75 6.56 27.74
CA ASN A 144 -1.72 7.60 27.68
C ASN A 144 -1.74 8.33 26.33
N GLU A 145 -1.97 9.64 26.32
CA GLU A 145 -2.07 10.43 25.07
C GLU A 145 -0.78 10.42 24.24
N ALA A 146 0.39 10.56 24.87
CA ALA A 146 1.66 10.55 24.15
C ALA A 146 1.90 9.19 23.46
N ALA A 147 1.63 8.08 24.16
CA ALA A 147 1.71 6.74 23.58
C ALA A 147 0.66 6.53 22.47
N LYS A 148 -0.54 7.10 22.62
CA LYS A 148 -1.59 7.08 21.58
C LYS A 148 -1.15 7.82 20.31
N ALA A 149 -0.50 8.98 20.44
CA ALA A 149 0.07 9.73 19.32
C ALA A 149 1.19 8.95 18.62
N LYS A 150 2.16 8.39 19.36
CA LYS A 150 3.22 7.55 18.78
C LYS A 150 2.67 6.35 18.01
N ASN A 151 1.71 5.62 18.59
CA ASN A 151 1.08 4.48 17.94
C ASN A 151 0.27 4.86 16.69
N MET A 152 -0.35 6.05 16.68
CA MET A 152 -0.99 6.58 15.47
C MET A 152 0.06 6.85 14.38
N VAL A 153 1.11 7.62 14.69
CA VAL A 153 2.15 8.00 13.73
C VAL A 153 2.89 6.78 13.17
N ALA A 154 3.31 5.85 14.03
CA ALA A 154 3.96 4.62 13.61
C ALA A 154 3.08 3.83 12.63
N LYS A 155 1.78 3.65 12.92
CA LYS A 155 0.85 2.98 12.01
C LYS A 155 0.64 3.71 10.69
N GLN A 156 0.60 5.05 10.71
CA GLN A 156 0.41 5.86 9.51
C GLN A 156 1.63 5.79 8.57
N LEU A 157 2.84 5.87 9.12
CA LEU A 157 4.10 5.71 8.38
C LEU A 157 4.27 4.28 7.85
N ASP A 158 4.02 3.27 8.69
CA ASP A 158 4.01 1.86 8.28
C ASP A 158 3.04 1.60 7.13
N ALA A 159 1.84 2.17 7.21
CA ALA A 159 0.81 1.99 6.21
C ALA A 159 1.17 2.73 4.91
N LEU A 160 1.65 3.98 4.97
CA LEU A 160 2.13 4.69 3.78
C LEU A 160 3.24 3.90 3.07
N THR A 161 4.20 3.38 3.85
CA THR A 161 5.27 2.51 3.34
C THR A 161 4.71 1.25 2.69
N LYS A 162 3.73 0.57 3.30
CA LYS A 162 3.10 -0.66 2.77
C LYS A 162 2.26 -0.39 1.52
N GLU A 163 1.44 0.66 1.52
CA GLU A 163 0.58 1.06 0.39
C GLU A 163 1.39 1.42 -0.86
N LEU A 164 2.63 1.94 -0.70
CA LEU A 164 3.55 2.14 -1.82
C LEU A 164 4.32 0.85 -2.19
N THR A 165 4.92 0.17 -1.21
CA THR A 165 5.91 -0.90 -1.50
C THR A 165 5.30 -2.25 -1.88
N VAL A 166 4.10 -2.58 -1.39
CA VAL A 166 3.38 -3.81 -1.74
C VAL A 166 2.95 -3.84 -3.22
N PRO A 167 2.29 -2.82 -3.80
CA PRO A 167 1.95 -2.85 -5.21
C PRO A 167 3.18 -2.84 -6.12
N LEU A 168 4.23 -2.05 -5.81
CA LEU A 168 5.49 -2.06 -6.56
C LEU A 168 6.08 -3.49 -6.62
N GLY A 169 6.15 -4.19 -5.47
CA GLY A 169 6.61 -5.58 -5.40
C GLY A 169 5.71 -6.57 -6.16
N LYS A 170 4.40 -6.34 -6.20
CA LYS A 170 3.45 -7.15 -6.98
C LYS A 170 3.61 -6.92 -8.48
N TRP A 171 3.88 -5.68 -8.92
CA TRP A 171 4.10 -5.38 -10.33
C TRP A 171 5.38 -6.02 -10.83
N ILE A 172 6.51 -5.82 -10.13
CA ILE A 172 7.81 -6.44 -10.49
C ILE A 172 7.65 -7.96 -10.67
N ARG A 173 7.03 -8.66 -9.71
CA ARG A 173 6.78 -10.11 -9.78
C ARG A 173 5.78 -10.55 -10.86
N GLY A 174 5.07 -9.61 -11.47
CA GLY A 174 4.15 -9.86 -12.57
C GLY A 174 4.80 -9.73 -13.95
N PHE A 175 6.05 -9.27 -14.02
CA PHE A 175 6.86 -9.30 -15.23
C PHE A 175 7.68 -10.61 -15.29
N PRO A 176 7.73 -11.32 -16.43
CA PRO A 176 8.48 -12.58 -16.56
C PRO A 176 9.97 -12.35 -16.82
N ASP A 177 10.85 -13.13 -16.17
CA ASP A 177 12.30 -13.01 -16.38
C ASP A 177 12.69 -13.42 -17.82
N PRO A 178 13.54 -12.64 -18.52
CA PRO A 178 13.88 -12.87 -19.93
C PRO A 178 14.71 -14.15 -20.17
N GLU A 179 15.35 -14.70 -19.13
CA GLU A 179 16.06 -15.99 -19.18
C GLU A 179 15.12 -17.20 -19.16
N HIS A 180 13.95 -17.07 -18.53
CA HIS A 180 12.98 -18.17 -18.35
C HIS A 180 11.87 -18.17 -19.42
N LEU A 181 11.93 -17.20 -20.33
CA LEU A 181 10.94 -16.95 -21.37
C LEU A 181 11.17 -17.85 -22.60
N HIS A 182 10.13 -18.15 -23.38
CA HIS A 182 10.30 -18.93 -24.62
C HIS A 182 11.19 -18.15 -25.62
N PRO A 183 12.11 -18.79 -26.38
CA PRO A 183 13.02 -18.06 -27.29
C PRO A 183 12.32 -17.10 -28.28
N PHE A 184 11.17 -17.52 -28.83
CA PHE A 184 10.29 -16.64 -29.62
C PHE A 184 9.77 -15.41 -28.85
N GLU A 185 9.26 -15.60 -27.63
CA GLU A 185 8.80 -14.48 -26.78
C GLU A 185 9.95 -13.58 -26.35
N LYS A 186 11.17 -14.12 -26.17
CA LYS A 186 12.39 -13.33 -25.92
C LYS A 186 12.74 -12.45 -27.13
N ALA A 187 12.66 -12.98 -28.35
CA ALA A 187 12.86 -12.19 -29.56
C ALA A 187 11.77 -11.11 -29.73
N LEU A 188 10.50 -11.41 -29.41
CA LEU A 188 9.42 -10.41 -29.39
C LEU A 188 9.68 -9.31 -28.35
N LEU A 189 10.18 -9.66 -27.16
CA LEU A 189 10.50 -8.71 -26.09
C LEU A 189 11.60 -7.75 -26.53
N ALA A 190 12.71 -8.29 -27.06
CA ALA A 190 13.82 -7.53 -27.61
C ALA A 190 13.37 -6.57 -28.71
N LEU A 191 12.56 -7.05 -29.66
CA LEU A 191 12.03 -6.25 -30.78
C LEU A 191 11.05 -5.15 -30.32
N SER A 192 10.22 -5.43 -29.31
CA SER A 192 9.12 -4.53 -28.90
C SER A 192 9.56 -3.43 -27.94
N LEU A 193 10.53 -3.70 -27.07
CA LEU A 193 10.94 -2.79 -25.99
C LEU A 193 12.44 -2.46 -25.98
N GLY A 194 13.28 -3.31 -26.58
CA GLY A 194 14.73 -3.31 -26.39
C GLY A 194 15.13 -3.89 -25.03
N ASP A 195 16.09 -4.82 -25.02
CA ASP A 195 16.52 -5.56 -23.82
C ASP A 195 16.97 -4.61 -22.69
N ASP A 196 17.82 -3.63 -23.02
CA ASP A 196 18.31 -2.60 -22.09
C ASP A 196 17.19 -1.79 -21.40
N ARG A 197 16.09 -1.53 -22.10
CA ARG A 197 14.98 -0.71 -21.58
C ARG A 197 14.15 -1.50 -20.57
N TYR A 198 13.98 -2.79 -20.82
CA TYR A 198 13.19 -3.69 -20.00
C TYR A 198 13.79 -3.84 -18.60
N GLU A 199 15.02 -4.34 -18.53
CA GLU A 199 15.70 -4.63 -17.27
C GLU A 199 15.98 -3.36 -16.47
N ARG A 200 16.39 -2.27 -17.14
CA ARG A 200 16.65 -0.97 -16.50
C ARG A 200 15.41 -0.39 -15.83
N THR A 201 14.24 -0.48 -16.47
CA THR A 201 12.99 0.04 -15.89
C THR A 201 12.57 -0.78 -14.67
N ILE A 202 12.60 -2.12 -14.76
CA ILE A 202 12.26 -3.01 -13.64
C ILE A 202 13.24 -2.81 -12.47
N GLY A 203 14.54 -2.70 -12.77
CA GLY A 203 15.59 -2.43 -11.78
C GLY A 203 15.38 -1.12 -11.02
N ARG A 204 15.05 -0.03 -11.72
CA ARG A 204 14.72 1.28 -11.09
C ARG A 204 13.50 1.20 -10.17
N VAL A 205 12.47 0.43 -10.55
CA VAL A 205 11.28 0.27 -9.72
C VAL A 205 11.57 -0.57 -8.47
N ASP A 206 12.49 -1.55 -8.54
CA ASP A 206 12.93 -2.28 -7.35
C ASP A 206 13.88 -1.47 -6.45
N THR A 207 14.76 -0.62 -7.00
CA THR A 207 15.57 0.31 -6.19
C THR A 207 14.70 1.35 -5.50
N LEU A 208 13.66 1.88 -6.15
CA LEU A 208 12.62 2.71 -5.53
C LEU A 208 11.92 1.96 -4.38
N ARG A 209 11.50 0.71 -4.60
CA ARG A 209 10.88 -0.12 -3.54
C ARG A 209 11.81 -0.28 -2.34
N LYS A 210 13.11 -0.51 -2.58
CA LYS A 210 14.15 -0.64 -1.54
C LYS A 210 14.40 0.69 -0.80
N SER A 211 14.43 1.82 -1.50
CA SER A 211 14.66 3.14 -0.87
C SER A 211 13.50 3.56 0.03
N LEU A 212 12.25 3.38 -0.41
CA LEU A 212 11.04 3.62 0.41
C LEU A 212 11.02 2.75 1.67
N LEU A 213 11.40 1.47 1.56
CA LEU A 213 11.56 0.59 2.74
C LEU A 213 12.70 1.04 3.67
N GLY A 214 13.75 1.68 3.14
CA GLY A 214 14.80 2.30 3.95
C GLY A 214 14.30 3.52 4.73
N ILE A 215 13.67 4.46 4.04
CA ILE A 215 13.12 5.70 4.62
C ILE A 215 12.07 5.36 5.69
N GLY A 216 11.08 4.52 5.37
CA GLY A 216 10.03 4.12 6.32
C GLY A 216 10.59 3.49 7.61
N ARG A 217 11.62 2.65 7.51
CA ARG A 217 12.30 2.09 8.69
C ARG A 217 13.04 3.16 9.50
N SER A 218 13.71 4.10 8.83
CA SER A 218 14.43 5.20 9.49
C SER A 218 13.48 6.09 10.29
N VAL A 219 12.42 6.61 9.65
CA VAL A 219 11.47 7.53 10.30
C VAL A 219 10.70 6.83 11.44
N THR A 220 10.24 5.59 11.25
CA THR A 220 9.58 4.83 12.33
C THR A 220 10.54 4.57 13.50
N GLY A 221 11.82 4.32 13.23
CA GLY A 221 12.87 4.19 14.26
C GLY A 221 13.17 5.49 15.01
N GLN A 222 13.03 6.66 14.37
CA GLN A 222 13.13 7.96 15.02
C GLN A 222 11.88 8.26 15.88
N ALA A 223 10.68 8.01 15.35
CA ALA A 223 9.41 8.22 16.04
C ALA A 223 9.26 7.39 17.33
N ALA A 224 9.93 6.23 17.41
CA ALA A 224 9.99 5.42 18.63
C ALA A 224 10.79 6.10 19.78
N LYS A 225 11.85 6.84 19.46
CA LYS A 225 12.77 7.46 20.43
C LYS A 225 12.20 8.72 21.07
N VAL A 226 11.52 9.54 20.27
CA VAL A 226 10.95 10.83 20.70
C VAL A 226 9.84 10.64 21.72
N GLN A 227 9.79 11.46 22.77
CA GLN A 227 8.78 11.35 23.85
C GLN A 227 7.64 12.36 23.73
N THR A 228 7.90 13.57 23.23
CA THR A 228 6.93 14.67 23.16
C THR A 228 5.85 14.44 22.10
N LYS A 229 4.60 14.74 22.43
CA LYS A 229 3.45 14.65 21.51
C LYS A 229 3.60 15.55 20.27
N LYS A 230 4.17 16.76 20.43
CA LYS A 230 4.40 17.72 19.33
C LYS A 230 5.44 17.19 18.34
N ASP A 231 6.62 16.84 18.85
CA ASP A 231 7.77 16.36 18.07
C ASP A 231 7.43 15.08 17.28
N VAL A 232 6.61 14.18 17.84
CA VAL A 232 6.09 12.98 17.14
C VAL A 232 5.20 13.33 15.95
N LEU A 233 4.42 14.41 16.02
CA LEU A 233 3.61 14.89 14.90
C LEU A 233 4.47 15.62 13.85
N ALA A 234 5.48 16.38 14.26
CA ALA A 234 6.44 16.97 13.33
C ALA A 234 7.25 15.90 12.56
N LEU A 235 7.63 14.79 13.22
CA LEU A 235 8.26 13.65 12.55
C LEU A 235 7.33 12.92 11.58
N ARG A 236 6.02 12.90 11.85
CA ARG A 236 5.02 12.33 10.93
C ARG A 236 4.97 13.14 9.64
N GLU A 237 4.90 14.46 9.74
CA GLU A 237 4.80 15.37 8.58
C GLU A 237 6.05 15.25 7.70
N LYS A 238 7.25 15.39 8.30
CA LYS A 238 8.53 15.13 7.62
C LYS A 238 8.60 13.74 6.98
N GLY A 239 8.15 12.70 7.68
CA GLY A 239 8.14 11.34 7.15
C GLY A 239 7.20 11.11 5.97
N PHE A 240 6.10 11.87 5.89
CA PHE A 240 5.21 11.86 4.72
C PHE A 240 5.87 12.59 3.54
N GLU A 241 6.48 13.76 3.79
CA GLU A 241 7.22 14.55 2.80
C GLU A 241 8.42 13.77 2.23
N ASP A 242 9.24 13.14 3.07
CA ASP A 242 10.40 12.33 2.67
C ASP A 242 9.99 11.17 1.73
N LEU A 243 8.90 10.46 2.05
CA LEU A 243 8.38 9.37 1.24
C LEU A 243 7.74 9.88 -0.06
N GLU A 244 7.05 11.02 -0.03
CA GLU A 244 6.48 11.66 -1.22
C GLU A 244 7.57 12.15 -2.17
N VAL A 245 8.58 12.86 -1.68
CA VAL A 245 9.72 13.34 -2.49
C VAL A 245 10.51 12.17 -3.05
N ALA A 246 10.75 11.11 -2.28
CA ALA A 246 11.42 9.90 -2.77
C ALA A 246 10.63 9.20 -3.89
N TYR A 247 9.30 9.13 -3.78
CA TYR A 247 8.46 8.55 -4.82
C TYR A 247 8.36 9.44 -6.06
N ARG A 248 8.15 10.76 -5.90
CA ARG A 248 8.03 11.70 -7.02
C ARG A 248 9.27 11.72 -7.91
N LYS A 249 10.48 11.55 -7.34
CA LYS A 249 11.75 11.44 -8.09
C LYS A 249 11.79 10.30 -9.12
N GLU A 250 11.12 9.18 -8.83
CA GLU A 250 11.12 7.98 -9.68
C GLU A 250 9.74 7.70 -10.30
N MET A 251 8.83 8.69 -10.29
CA MET A 251 7.49 8.57 -10.86
C MET A 251 7.54 8.20 -12.36
N GLU A 252 8.47 8.80 -13.09
CA GLU A 252 8.71 8.53 -14.51
C GLU A 252 9.05 7.06 -14.78
N SER A 253 9.79 6.41 -13.88
CA SER A 253 10.11 4.97 -13.96
C SER A 253 8.86 4.09 -13.78
N VAL A 254 7.89 4.52 -12.96
CA VAL A 254 6.60 3.83 -12.79
C VAL A 254 5.68 4.02 -14.00
N ASP A 255 5.64 5.22 -14.59
CA ASP A 255 4.85 5.47 -15.80
C ASP A 255 5.44 4.77 -17.04
N LYS A 256 6.77 4.64 -17.14
CA LYS A 256 7.45 3.76 -18.13
C LYS A 256 7.05 2.29 -17.93
N LEU A 257 6.98 1.81 -16.69
CA LEU A 257 6.51 0.45 -16.39
C LEU A 257 5.04 0.24 -16.82
N LYS A 258 4.18 1.26 -16.65
CA LYS A 258 2.79 1.26 -17.16
C LYS A 258 2.73 1.20 -18.68
N GLU A 259 3.58 1.94 -19.38
CA GLU A 259 3.68 1.89 -20.84
C GLU A 259 4.12 0.50 -21.34
N MET A 260 5.21 -0.04 -20.79
CA MET A 260 5.67 -1.41 -21.08
C MET A 260 4.57 -2.45 -20.86
N SER A 261 3.85 -2.36 -19.72
CA SER A 261 2.71 -3.24 -19.43
C SER A 261 1.60 -3.16 -20.48
N LYS A 262 1.35 -1.99 -21.09
CA LYS A 262 0.37 -1.88 -22.19
C LYS A 262 0.87 -2.60 -23.45
N ILE A 263 2.11 -2.32 -23.86
CA ILE A 263 2.72 -2.88 -25.08
C ILE A 263 2.72 -4.41 -25.00
N LEU A 264 3.21 -5.00 -23.90
CA LEU A 264 3.29 -6.46 -23.75
C LEU A 264 1.93 -7.17 -23.78
N ARG A 265 0.85 -6.50 -23.32
CA ARG A 265 -0.51 -7.04 -23.37
C ARG A 265 -1.17 -6.92 -24.74
N MET A 266 -0.61 -6.11 -25.65
CA MET A 266 -1.09 -5.98 -27.04
C MET A 266 -0.39 -6.97 -27.99
N LEU A 267 0.64 -7.69 -27.53
CA LEU A 267 1.34 -8.66 -28.37
C LEU A 267 0.46 -9.88 -28.69
N PRO A 268 0.55 -10.44 -29.91
CA PRO A 268 -0.16 -11.67 -30.26
C PRO A 268 0.45 -12.86 -29.50
N VAL A 269 -0.41 -13.73 -28.97
CA VAL A 269 0.02 -15.02 -28.45
C VAL A 269 0.08 -16.00 -29.62
N VAL A 270 1.27 -16.48 -29.93
CA VAL A 270 1.50 -17.55 -30.91
C VAL A 270 1.99 -18.77 -30.15
N GLU A 271 1.49 -19.95 -30.51
CA GLU A 271 2.11 -21.22 -30.14
C GLU A 271 3.08 -21.59 -31.27
N PRO A 272 4.40 -21.44 -31.09
CA PRO A 272 5.37 -21.78 -32.12
C PRO A 272 5.47 -23.30 -32.21
N THR A 273 4.58 -23.90 -33.00
CA THR A 273 4.76 -25.26 -33.50
C THR A 273 6.00 -25.27 -34.38
N VAL A 274 7.13 -25.68 -33.82
CA VAL A 274 8.31 -26.04 -34.61
C VAL A 274 7.90 -27.17 -35.55
N CYS A 275 7.72 -26.86 -36.83
CA CYS A 275 7.83 -27.87 -37.87
C CYS A 275 9.25 -28.46 -37.75
N ALA A 276 9.34 -29.68 -37.22
CA ALA A 276 10.56 -30.44 -37.31
C ALA A 276 10.90 -30.60 -38.80
N PRO A 277 12.16 -30.36 -39.22
CA PRO A 277 12.58 -30.77 -40.56
C PRO A 277 12.39 -32.29 -40.68
N ALA A 278 11.75 -32.70 -41.77
CA ALA A 278 11.53 -34.11 -42.12
C ALA A 278 12.80 -34.73 -42.72
#